data_AF-A0A832EX09-F1
#
_entry.id   AF-A0A832EX09-F1
#
_cell.length_a   1.000
_cell.length_b   1.000
_cell.length_c   1.000
_cell.angle_alpha   90.00
_cell.angle_beta   90.00
_cell.angle_gamma   90.00
#
_symmetry.space_group_name_H-M   'P 1'
#
loop_
_entity.id
_entity.type
_entity.pdbx_description
1 polymer ?
#
loop_
_entity_poly.entity_id
_entity_poly.type
_entity_poly.pdbx_seq_one_letter_code
_entity_poly.pdbx_strand_id
1 'polypeptide(L)'
;MAEVLLTINMRKFLLKQKKSMRFRRAAGYVRDRVAHYLKLAPENVRLSGELNNMIIKYYSKSMHKLKLSVNVDKGIATAKPFEHAILTKKSAGKARTFQKMSHRLFPPSKAQAQGSAQAKPEVLKPGASPAKPAMAKESK
;
A
#
# COMPACT_ATOMS: atom_id res chain seq x y z
N MET A 1 7.29 31.59 -1.91
CA MET A 1 6.62 30.29 -1.71
C MET A 1 5.41 30.53 -0.84
N ALA A 2 4.24 30.02 -1.22
CA ALA A 2 3.03 30.17 -0.42
C ALA A 2 2.81 28.91 0.42
N GLU A 3 2.72 29.06 1.74
CA GLU A 3 2.32 27.99 2.65
C GLU A 3 0.86 28.19 3.06
N VAL A 4 0.06 27.14 2.94
CA VAL A 4 -1.36 27.14 3.29
C VAL A 4 -1.62 26.03 4.29
N LEU A 5 -2.24 26.38 5.42
CA LEU A 5 -2.67 25.43 6.42
C LEU A 5 -4.12 24.98 6.14
N LEU A 6 -4.33 23.68 6.05
CA LEU A 6 -5.64 23.10 5.75
C LEU A 6 -6.03 22.04 6.79
N THR A 7 -7.32 21.98 7.11
CA THR A 7 -7.89 20.88 7.89
C THR A 7 -8.94 20.15 7.06
N ILE A 8 -8.75 18.84 6.86
CA ILE A 8 -9.62 18.01 6.05
C ILE A 8 -10.37 17.03 6.94
N ASN A 9 -11.70 17.02 6.85
CA ASN A 9 -12.53 16.00 7.49
C ASN A 9 -12.76 14.84 6.52
N MET A 10 -12.09 13.71 6.77
CA MET A 10 -12.21 12.50 5.95
C MET A 10 -13.39 11.61 6.33
N ARG A 11 -13.93 11.77 7.55
CA ARG A 11 -14.97 10.87 8.11
C ARG A 11 -16.24 10.88 7.27
N LYS A 12 -16.74 12.06 6.93
CA LYS A 12 -17.99 12.21 6.15
C LYS A 12 -17.92 11.47 4.81
N PHE A 13 -16.75 11.48 4.17
CA PHE A 13 -16.53 10.79 2.90
C PHE A 13 -16.32 9.27 3.09
N LEU A 14 -15.42 8.87 3.97
CA LEU A 14 -15.04 7.46 4.14
C LEU A 14 -16.15 6.59 4.74
N LEU A 15 -17.07 7.15 5.54
CA LEU A 15 -18.21 6.41 6.08
C LEU A 15 -19.13 5.88 4.98
N LYS A 16 -19.28 6.62 3.88
CA LYS A 16 -20.09 6.23 2.71
C LYS A 16 -19.42 5.15 1.86
N GLN A 17 -18.13 4.87 2.09
CA GLN A 17 -17.37 3.90 1.32
C GLN A 17 -17.36 2.54 2.00
N LYS A 18 -17.38 1.47 1.19
CA LYS A 18 -17.17 0.08 1.67
C LYS A 18 -15.84 -0.01 2.42
N LYS A 19 -15.83 -0.70 3.57
CA LYS A 19 -14.67 -0.78 4.48
C LYS A 19 -13.36 -1.16 3.77
N SER A 20 -13.41 -2.12 2.85
CA SER A 20 -12.25 -2.57 2.05
C SER A 20 -11.70 -1.50 1.11
N MET A 21 -12.54 -0.55 0.66
CA MET A 21 -12.16 0.48 -0.30
C MET A 21 -11.74 1.80 0.36
N ARG A 22 -12.00 1.98 1.66
CA ARG A 22 -11.68 3.22 2.39
C ARG A 22 -10.23 3.61 2.25
N PHE A 23 -9.32 2.67 2.42
CA PHE A 23 -7.87 2.89 2.25
C PHE A 23 -7.54 3.42 0.84
N ARG A 24 -8.06 2.76 -0.21
CA ARG A 24 -7.76 3.13 -1.61
C ARG A 24 -8.32 4.51 -1.95
N ARG A 25 -9.48 4.86 -1.39
CA ARG A 25 -10.17 6.13 -1.66
C ARG A 25 -9.67 7.31 -0.80
N ALA A 26 -9.07 7.03 0.35
CA ALA A 26 -8.64 8.04 1.30
C ALA A 26 -7.62 9.04 0.72
N ALA A 27 -6.56 8.53 0.07
CA ALA A 27 -5.54 9.39 -0.53
C ALA A 27 -6.09 10.23 -1.69
N GLY A 28 -6.94 9.63 -2.54
CA GLY A 28 -7.63 10.34 -3.63
C GLY A 28 -8.45 11.51 -3.09
N TYR A 29 -9.28 11.24 -2.08
CA TYR A 29 -10.10 12.29 -1.46
C TYR A 29 -9.26 13.43 -0.87
N VAL A 30 -8.11 13.13 -0.24
CA VAL A 30 -7.23 14.19 0.25
C VAL A 30 -6.70 15.05 -0.90
N ARG A 31 -6.29 14.45 -2.03
CA ARG A 31 -5.86 15.21 -3.21
C ARG A 31 -6.98 16.09 -3.74
N ASP A 32 -8.18 15.53 -3.93
CA ASP A 32 -9.34 16.26 -4.45
C ASP A 32 -9.70 17.45 -3.56
N ARG A 33 -9.64 17.28 -2.24
CA ARG A 33 -9.94 18.36 -1.29
C ARG A 33 -8.87 19.44 -1.30
N VAL A 34 -7.59 19.09 -1.33
CA VAL A 34 -6.49 20.07 -1.43
C VAL A 34 -6.58 20.84 -2.74
N ALA A 35 -6.82 20.14 -3.85
CA ALA A 35 -7.01 20.71 -5.18
C ALA A 35 -8.17 21.71 -5.21
N HIS A 36 -9.33 21.33 -4.64
CA HIS A 36 -10.50 22.20 -4.54
C HIS A 36 -10.20 23.50 -3.77
N TYR A 37 -9.51 23.43 -2.63
CA TYR A 37 -9.19 24.63 -1.85
C TYR A 37 -8.19 25.55 -2.56
N LEU A 38 -7.24 24.96 -3.29
CA LEU A 38 -6.20 25.72 -4.00
C LEU A 38 -6.61 26.11 -5.42
N LYS A 39 -7.79 25.70 -5.89
CA LYS A 39 -8.26 25.87 -7.28
C LYS A 39 -7.24 25.33 -8.31
N LEU A 40 -6.65 24.18 -8.00
CA LEU A 40 -5.71 23.46 -8.86
C LEU A 40 -6.32 22.17 -9.38
N ALA A 41 -5.73 21.61 -10.43
CA ALA A 41 -6.05 20.25 -10.86
C ALA A 41 -5.56 19.22 -9.82
N PRO A 42 -6.29 18.11 -9.59
CA PRO A 42 -5.89 17.07 -8.64
C PRO A 42 -4.56 16.39 -8.99
N GLU A 43 -4.16 16.43 -10.26
CA GLU A 43 -2.89 15.91 -10.77
C GLU A 43 -1.68 16.72 -10.28
N ASN A 44 -1.87 18.01 -10.00
CA ASN A 44 -0.82 18.91 -9.52
C ASN A 44 -0.63 18.83 -8.01
N VAL A 45 -1.35 17.95 -7.31
CA VAL A 45 -1.24 17.76 -5.86
C VAL A 45 -0.40 16.53 -5.54
N ARG A 46 0.78 16.77 -4.97
CA ARG A 46 1.67 15.71 -4.47
C ARG A 46 1.49 15.56 -2.96
N LEU A 47 1.22 14.34 -2.52
CA LEU A 47 1.19 13.99 -1.09
C LEU A 47 2.58 13.53 -0.67
N SER A 48 3.09 14.00 0.47
CA SER A 48 4.33 13.46 1.02
C SER A 48 4.19 11.98 1.37
N GLY A 49 5.29 11.24 1.32
CA GLY A 49 5.30 9.82 1.68
C GLY A 49 4.86 9.57 3.12
N GLU A 50 5.28 10.45 4.04
CA GLU A 50 4.85 10.43 5.44
C GLU A 50 3.34 10.63 5.57
N LEU A 51 2.79 11.62 4.89
CA LEU A 51 1.36 11.89 4.90
C LEU A 51 0.57 10.69 4.36
N ASN A 52 1.02 10.11 3.25
CA ASN A 52 0.40 8.93 2.68
C ASN A 52 0.38 7.77 3.69
N ASN A 53 1.50 7.51 4.36
CA ASN A 53 1.60 6.50 5.40
C ASN A 53 0.66 6.76 6.59
N MET A 54 0.53 8.01 7.04
CA MET A 54 -0.40 8.38 8.11
C MET A 54 -1.86 8.22 7.71
N ILE A 55 -2.23 8.62 6.49
CA ILE A 55 -3.58 8.44 5.94
C ILE A 55 -3.94 6.95 5.99
N ILE A 56 -3.02 6.12 5.52
CA ILE A 56 -3.17 4.67 5.45
C ILE A 56 -3.31 4.06 6.85
N LYS A 57 -2.34 4.29 7.74
CA LYS A 57 -2.24 3.57 9.01
C LYS A 57 -3.25 4.07 10.04
N TYR A 58 -3.47 5.39 10.09
CA TYR A 58 -4.19 6.03 11.19
C TYR A 58 -5.52 6.64 10.73
N TYR A 59 -5.50 7.59 9.81
CA TYR A 59 -6.70 8.39 9.51
C TYR A 59 -7.77 7.63 8.75
N SER A 60 -7.41 6.64 7.92
CA SER A 60 -8.40 5.79 7.24
C SER A 60 -9.19 4.89 8.21
N LYS A 61 -8.57 4.53 9.34
CA LYS A 61 -9.16 3.67 10.38
C LYS A 61 -9.92 4.47 11.42
N SER A 62 -9.25 5.46 12.00
CA SER A 62 -9.75 6.29 13.10
C SER A 62 -10.63 7.46 12.64
N MET A 63 -10.55 7.82 11.35
CA MET A 63 -11.37 8.87 10.72
C MET A 63 -11.25 10.25 11.39
N HIS A 64 -10.12 10.55 12.04
CA HIS A 64 -9.88 11.88 12.59
C HIS A 64 -9.69 12.93 11.48
N LYS A 65 -9.85 14.20 11.87
CA LYS A 65 -9.52 15.34 11.01
C LYS A 65 -8.02 15.37 10.75
N LEU A 66 -7.65 15.59 9.50
CA LEU A 66 -6.28 15.65 9.04
C LEU A 66 -5.85 17.12 8.93
N LYS A 67 -4.82 17.53 9.68
CA LYS A 67 -4.22 18.86 9.59
C LYS A 67 -3.00 18.80 8.67
N LEU A 68 -2.96 19.67 7.68
CA LEU A 68 -1.96 19.67 6.61
C LEU A 68 -1.28 21.04 6.51
N SER A 69 0.01 21.03 6.26
CA SER A 69 0.74 22.16 5.67
C SER A 69 0.91 21.87 4.19
N VAL A 70 0.47 22.80 3.33
CA VAL A 70 0.58 22.68 1.88
C VAL A 70 1.50 23.77 1.36
N ASN A 71 2.58 23.36 0.73
CA ASN A 71 3.52 24.26 0.08
C ASN A 71 3.21 24.30 -1.41
N VAL A 72 2.95 25.49 -1.94
CA VAL A 72 2.70 25.70 -3.37
C VAL A 72 3.96 26.25 -4.02
N ASP A 73 4.54 25.48 -4.94
CA ASP A 73 5.72 25.86 -5.72
C ASP A 73 5.47 25.62 -7.21
N LYS A 74 5.66 26.65 -8.04
CA LYS A 74 5.48 26.61 -9.51
C LYS A 74 4.19 25.90 -9.97
N GLY A 75 3.08 26.10 -9.26
CA GLY A 75 1.78 25.49 -9.57
C GLY A 75 1.60 24.04 -9.09
N ILE A 76 2.60 23.45 -8.45
CA ILE A 76 2.53 22.12 -7.81
C ILE A 76 2.31 22.32 -6.30
N ALA A 77 1.27 21.69 -5.77
CA ALA A 77 0.96 21.72 -4.35
C ALA A 77 1.51 20.47 -3.65
N THR A 78 2.47 20.64 -2.75
CA THR A 78 3.02 19.55 -1.93
C THR A 78 2.41 19.58 -0.54
N ALA A 79 1.59 18.58 -0.22
CA ALA A 79 0.94 18.45 1.08
C ALA A 79 1.78 17.59 2.04
N LYS A 80 2.04 18.14 3.23
CA LYS A 80 2.74 17.49 4.35
C LYS A 80 1.83 17.47 5.58
N PRO A 81 2.03 16.52 6.53
CA PRO A 81 1.36 16.59 7.82
C PRO A 81 1.78 17.86 8.55
N PHE A 82 0.85 18.48 9.27
CA PHE A 82 1.20 19.59 10.16
C PHE A 82 1.93 19.03 11.40
N GLU A 83 3.17 19.47 11.65
CA GLU A 83 4.09 18.85 12.63
C GLU A 83 3.54 18.78 14.06
N HIS A 84 2.72 19.76 14.48
CA HIS A 84 2.09 19.72 15.80
C HIS A 84 1.10 18.56 16.01
N ALA A 85 0.70 17.84 14.95
CA ALA A 85 -0.14 16.64 15.08
C ALA A 85 0.66 15.38 15.45
N ILE A 86 1.99 15.37 15.27
CA ILE A 86 2.85 14.19 15.44
C ILE A 86 3.49 14.14 16.84
N LEU A 87 3.73 15.31 17.46
CA LEU A 87 4.42 15.41 18.75
C LEU A 87 3.66 14.79 19.94
N THR A 88 2.38 14.45 19.80
CA THR A 88 1.60 13.84 20.90
C THR A 88 1.66 12.31 20.93
N LYS A 89 2.37 11.64 20.00
CA LYS A 89 2.44 10.16 19.96
C LYS A 89 3.85 9.60 19.75
N LYS A 90 4.90 10.31 20.16
CA LYS A 90 6.16 9.64 20.53
C LYS A 90 6.00 9.02 21.92
N SER A 91 5.10 8.05 22.07
CA SER A 91 5.26 7.07 23.14
C SER A 91 6.48 6.25 22.77
N ALA A 92 7.54 6.31 23.59
CA ALA A 92 8.73 5.50 23.48
C ALA A 92 8.37 4.01 23.41
N GLY A 93 8.20 3.49 22.20
CA GLY A 93 7.97 2.08 21.96
C GLY A 93 9.29 1.34 22.13
N LYS A 94 9.49 0.75 23.31
CA LYS A 94 10.56 -0.21 23.61
C LYS A 94 10.69 -1.19 22.44
N ALA A 95 11.86 -1.23 21.79
CA ALA A 95 12.14 -2.16 20.72
C ALA A 95 11.91 -3.59 21.25
N ARG A 96 10.91 -4.31 20.70
CA ARG A 96 10.79 -5.75 20.94
C ARG A 96 11.86 -6.42 20.08
N THR A 97 12.95 -6.80 20.72
CA THR A 97 13.95 -7.70 20.15
C THR A 97 13.25 -9.01 19.82
N PHE A 98 13.14 -9.33 18.53
CA PHE A 98 12.75 -10.68 18.09
C PHE A 98 13.90 -11.62 18.46
N GLN A 99 13.78 -12.32 19.58
CA GLN A 99 14.61 -13.49 19.85
C GLN A 99 14.32 -14.53 18.77
N LYS A 100 15.32 -14.82 17.93
CA LYS A 100 15.31 -15.96 17.02
C LYS A 100 15.08 -17.22 17.87
N MET A 101 13.91 -17.83 17.75
CA MET A 101 13.69 -19.20 18.23
C MET A 101 14.64 -20.11 17.47
N SER A 102 15.68 -20.58 18.16
CA SER A 102 16.48 -21.71 17.72
C SER A 102 15.55 -22.91 17.57
N HIS A 103 15.42 -23.44 16.35
CA HIS A 103 14.77 -24.71 16.12
C HIS A 103 15.45 -25.78 16.98
N ARG A 104 14.74 -26.24 18.02
CA ARG A 104 15.13 -27.43 18.77
C ARG A 104 15.05 -28.61 17.84
N LEU A 105 16.23 -29.15 17.56
CA LEU A 105 16.58 -30.54 17.30
C LEU A 105 15.38 -31.48 17.20
N PHE A 106 15.09 -31.92 15.98
CA PHE A 106 14.36 -33.16 15.74
C PHE A 106 15.03 -34.30 16.52
N PRO A 107 14.27 -35.15 17.23
CA PRO A 107 14.84 -36.36 17.82
C PRO A 107 15.26 -37.33 16.69
N PRO A 108 16.37 -38.07 16.85
CA PRO A 108 16.84 -39.01 15.84
C PRO A 108 15.96 -40.26 15.85
N SER A 109 15.16 -40.48 14.80
CA SER A 109 14.54 -41.78 14.55
C SER A 109 15.57 -42.74 13.97
N LYS A 110 15.90 -43.80 14.73
CA LYS A 110 16.70 -44.93 14.24
C LYS A 110 15.82 -45.88 13.41
N ALA A 111 16.33 -46.18 12.21
CA ALA A 111 16.41 -47.46 11.51
C ALA A 111 15.19 -48.11 10.81
N GLN A 112 15.56 -48.69 9.64
CA GLN A 112 14.90 -49.69 8.78
C GLN A 112 13.81 -49.17 7.82
N ALA A 113 13.78 -49.47 6.51
CA ALA A 113 14.62 -50.31 5.65
C ALA A 113 14.36 -49.98 4.17
N GLN A 114 15.36 -50.26 3.33
CA GLN A 114 15.31 -50.73 1.92
C GLN A 114 14.76 -49.86 0.78
N GLY A 115 15.53 -49.87 -0.32
CA GLY A 115 15.06 -49.67 -1.70
C GLY A 115 15.55 -48.38 -2.35
N SER A 116 16.79 -48.33 -2.86
CA SER A 116 17.15 -48.59 -4.27
C SER A 116 16.90 -47.41 -5.23
N ALA A 117 18.02 -46.80 -5.62
CA ALA A 117 18.38 -46.31 -6.95
C ALA A 117 17.55 -45.20 -7.66
N GLN A 118 18.27 -44.13 -8.00
CA GLN A 118 18.20 -43.31 -9.22
C GLN A 118 16.85 -42.70 -9.63
N ALA A 119 16.78 -41.36 -9.61
CA ALA A 119 16.94 -40.55 -10.84
C ALA A 119 16.71 -39.06 -10.53
N LYS A 120 17.58 -38.22 -11.11
CA LYS A 120 17.39 -36.76 -11.24
C LYS A 120 16.04 -36.45 -11.92
N PRO A 121 15.51 -35.23 -11.74
CA PRO A 121 15.49 -34.37 -12.92
C PRO A 121 15.91 -32.93 -12.64
N GLU A 122 16.79 -32.50 -13.53
CA GLU A 122 17.28 -31.15 -13.78
C GLU A 122 16.27 -30.48 -14.74
N VAL A 123 15.58 -29.44 -14.26
CA VAL A 123 15.43 -28.11 -14.88
C VAL A 123 15.21 -28.00 -16.44
N LEU A 124 14.06 -27.39 -16.78
CA LEU A 124 13.75 -26.42 -17.87
C LEU A 124 13.18 -26.83 -19.27
N LYS A 125 12.00 -26.22 -19.52
CA LYS A 125 11.33 -25.75 -20.76
C LYS A 125 10.67 -26.81 -21.67
N PRO A 126 9.45 -26.52 -22.14
CA PRO A 126 9.35 -25.97 -23.50
C PRO A 126 8.32 -24.84 -23.65
N GLY A 127 8.70 -23.81 -24.40
CA GLY A 127 7.75 -23.05 -25.19
C GLY A 127 7.40 -23.86 -26.43
N ALA A 128 6.12 -24.00 -26.73
CA ALA A 128 5.59 -24.27 -28.05
C ALA A 128 4.10 -23.93 -28.04
N SER A 129 3.72 -22.95 -28.86
CA SER A 129 2.34 -22.61 -29.18
C SER A 129 1.54 -23.83 -29.61
N PRO A 130 0.28 -24.00 -29.17
CA PRO A 130 -0.68 -24.78 -29.93
C PRO A 130 -1.41 -23.88 -30.92
N ALA A 131 -1.42 -24.39 -32.15
CA ALA A 131 -2.02 -23.87 -33.36
C ALA A 131 -3.51 -23.47 -33.22
N LYS A 132 -3.91 -22.52 -34.07
CA LYS A 132 -5.29 -22.11 -34.36
C LYS A 132 -6.18 -23.33 -34.69
N PRO A 133 -7.44 -23.37 -34.24
CA PRO A 133 -8.42 -24.30 -34.79
C PRO A 133 -8.88 -23.82 -36.17
N ALA A 134 -8.92 -24.75 -37.14
CA ALA A 134 -9.45 -24.54 -38.47
C ALA A 134 -10.96 -24.28 -38.39
N MET A 135 -11.38 -23.06 -38.77
CA MET A 135 -12.79 -22.76 -39.02
C MET A 135 -13.14 -23.12 -40.46
N ALA A 136 -14.22 -23.89 -40.59
CA ALA A 136 -14.92 -24.23 -41.81
C ALA A 136 -15.23 -23.00 -42.68
N LYS A 137 -15.10 -23.17 -44.00
CA LYS A 137 -15.82 -22.38 -45.00
C LYS A 137 -16.38 -23.32 -46.07
N GLU A 138 -17.70 -23.50 -46.03
CA GLU A 138 -18.54 -23.77 -47.20
C GLU A 138 -18.68 -22.49 -48.06
N SER A 139 -19.19 -22.68 -49.28
CA SER A 139 -19.47 -21.73 -50.38
C SER A 139 -18.30 -21.63 -51.37
N LYS A 140 -18.43 -22.09 -52.62
CA LYS A 140 -19.52 -21.89 -53.58
C LYS A 140 -19.51 -22.97 -54.67
#